data_AF-A0A1Q7KF04-F1
#
_entry.id   AF-A0A1Q7KF04-F1
#
_cell.length_a   1.000
_cell.length_b   1.000
_cell.length_c   1.000
_cell.angle_alpha   90.00
_cell.angle_beta   90.00
_cell.angle_gamma   90.00
#
_symmetry.space_group_name_H-M   'P 1'
#
loop_
_entity.id
_entity.type
_entity.pdbx_description
1 polymer ?
#
loop_
_entity_poly.entity_id
_entity_poly.type
_entity_poly.pdbx_seq_one_letter_code
_entity_poly.pdbx_strand_id
1 'polypeptide(L)'
;MSSPADIKKRLEQNWIKFLKANSAKLSLDAIDGSSPPSVFVGRYGYPKVRIGPMIPPVHGDTTILDRSEMWIGKSIEEIANYRLSLVRGLFSINVHDTNGRYLENMRELAMSDRPAESEATFEKKPFADIELEKEVRFNAEAAPFGPAAPLKTFKASSLSADPRIEAAHYDTDLRASDAIMELYRRGVETSSIHRVLSVGMLGLKKNRKLVPTRWSISATDDTISSRLAKKNEANPSIDLFEIMQYSHLANYYSIILIPDDVWSFEMIESWFTGNGQIATGADYEDARGLDHYPTSAGAYFAARLAVAEHLARRRRKAAAIVLREKTISAI
;
A
#
# COMPACT_ATOMS: atom_id res chain seq x y z
N MET A 1 -0.89 11.84 24.75
CA MET A 1 -0.87 11.73 23.27
C MET A 1 -0.75 13.14 22.70
N SER A 2 0.11 13.35 21.71
CA SER A 2 0.20 14.64 21.01
C SER A 2 -1.10 14.94 20.27
N SER A 3 -1.53 16.20 20.21
CA SER A 3 -2.73 16.54 19.45
C SER A 3 -2.50 16.34 17.94
N PRO A 4 -3.56 16.13 17.13
CA PRO A 4 -3.45 16.09 15.67
C PRO A 4 -2.73 17.33 15.09
N ALA A 5 -2.95 18.50 15.69
CA ALA A 5 -2.31 19.76 15.30
C ALA A 5 -0.79 19.75 15.57
N ASP A 6 -0.36 19.17 16.69
CA ASP A 6 1.07 19.05 17.02
C ASP A 6 1.79 18.10 16.07
N ILE A 7 1.16 16.98 15.72
CA ILE A 7 1.70 16.03 14.74
C ILE A 7 1.86 16.72 13.39
N LYS A 8 0.83 17.42 12.91
CA LYS A 8 0.89 18.17 11.65
C LYS A 8 2.03 19.20 11.64
N LYS A 9 2.19 19.96 12.74
CA LYS A 9 3.27 20.94 12.88
C LYS A 9 4.65 20.29 12.84
N ARG A 10 4.84 19.15 13.52
CA ARG A 10 6.10 18.39 13.49
C ARG A 10 6.39 17.83 12.10
N LEU A 11 5.38 17.32 11.40
CA LEU A 11 5.51 16.86 10.01
C LEU A 11 5.96 18.00 9.08
N GLU A 12 5.32 19.17 9.17
CA GLU A 12 5.70 20.34 8.38
C GLU A 12 7.15 20.78 8.67
N GLN A 13 7.56 20.78 9.94
CA GLN A 13 8.94 21.10 10.33
C GLN A 13 9.95 20.07 9.82
N ASN A 14 9.66 18.77 9.94
CA ASN A 14 10.50 17.70 9.44
C ASN A 14 10.61 17.76 7.91
N TRP A 15 9.52 18.08 7.24
CA TRP A 15 9.48 18.25 5.80
C TRP A 15 10.36 19.41 5.32
N ILE A 16 10.22 20.58 5.94
CA ILE A 16 11.08 21.74 5.67
C ILE A 16 12.56 21.38 5.92
N LYS A 17 12.85 20.64 6.99
CA LYS A 17 14.21 20.18 7.29
C LYS A 17 14.74 19.24 6.20
N PHE A 18 13.94 18.28 5.74
CA PHE A 18 14.29 17.38 4.64
C PHE A 18 14.59 18.15 3.35
N LEU A 19 13.72 19.08 2.96
CA LEU A 19 13.90 19.90 1.76
C LEU A 19 15.15 20.76 1.84
N LYS A 20 15.44 21.37 3.00
CA LYS A 20 16.66 22.16 3.21
C LYS A 20 17.91 21.29 3.13
N ALA A 21 17.92 20.14 3.82
CA ALA A 21 19.06 19.22 3.85
C ALA A 21 19.39 18.65 2.46
N ASN A 22 18.38 18.46 1.61
CA ASN A 22 18.53 17.91 0.26
C ASN A 22 18.42 18.96 -0.85
N SER A 23 18.41 20.26 -0.51
CA SER A 23 18.17 21.35 -1.45
C SER A 23 19.13 21.34 -2.64
N ALA A 24 20.42 21.07 -2.41
CA ALA A 24 21.41 20.95 -3.47
C ALA A 24 21.05 19.82 -4.46
N LYS A 25 20.74 18.62 -3.97
CA LYS A 25 20.36 17.47 -4.81
C LYS A 25 19.02 17.71 -5.53
N LEU A 26 18.01 18.25 -4.83
CA LEU A 26 16.69 18.54 -5.41
C LEU A 26 16.69 19.74 -6.37
N SER A 27 17.73 20.59 -6.32
CA SER A 27 17.90 21.71 -7.25
C SER A 27 18.42 21.30 -8.63
N LEU A 28 18.85 20.05 -8.78
CA LEU A 28 19.27 19.45 -10.04
C LEU A 28 18.07 18.84 -10.77
N ASP A 29 18.22 18.61 -12.06
CA ASP A 29 17.32 17.80 -12.88
C ASP A 29 17.67 16.31 -12.82
N ALA A 30 18.46 15.89 -11.84
CA ALA A 30 18.86 14.50 -11.61
C ALA A 30 18.84 14.16 -10.12
N ILE A 31 18.58 12.90 -9.81
CA ILE A 31 18.70 12.34 -8.47
C ILE A 31 19.28 10.93 -8.54
N ASP A 32 20.10 10.62 -7.54
CA ASP A 32 20.67 9.31 -7.28
C ASP A 32 20.49 8.90 -5.82
N GLY A 33 20.37 7.59 -5.61
CA GLY A 33 20.27 6.98 -4.29
C GLY A 33 19.88 5.51 -4.35
N SER A 34 19.90 4.85 -3.20
CA SER A 34 19.44 3.47 -3.06
C SER A 34 17.92 3.47 -2.96
N SER A 35 17.23 3.24 -4.08
CA SER A 35 15.77 3.14 -4.09
C SER A 35 15.36 1.85 -3.40
N PRO A 36 14.44 1.86 -2.40
CA PRO A 36 13.74 0.65 -2.05
C PRO A 36 13.00 0.11 -3.30
N PRO A 37 12.54 -1.16 -3.29
CA PRO A 37 11.74 -1.73 -4.38
C PRO A 37 10.38 -1.04 -4.45
N SER A 38 10.34 0.22 -4.90
CA SER A 38 9.28 1.14 -4.60
C SER A 38 8.84 1.82 -5.88
N VAL A 39 7.68 1.38 -6.38
CA VAL A 39 7.07 1.85 -7.62
C VAL A 39 5.63 2.22 -7.34
N PHE A 40 5.21 3.37 -7.84
CA PHE A 40 3.84 3.86 -7.69
C PHE A 40 3.11 3.83 -9.03
N VAL A 41 1.82 3.46 -9.00
CA VAL A 41 0.88 3.60 -10.11
C VAL A 41 -0.32 4.41 -9.63
N GLY A 42 -0.51 5.58 -10.23
CA GLY A 42 -1.59 6.50 -9.91
C GLY A 42 -2.94 6.05 -10.46
N ARG A 43 -4.02 6.58 -9.86
CA ARG A 43 -5.41 6.35 -10.32
C ARG A 43 -5.97 7.49 -11.17
N TYR A 44 -5.43 8.70 -11.01
CA TYR A 44 -5.93 9.89 -11.71
C TYR A 44 -5.62 9.81 -13.20
N GLY A 45 -6.63 10.09 -14.03
CA GLY A 45 -6.53 10.01 -15.49
C GLY A 45 -6.79 8.62 -16.08
N TYR A 46 -7.20 7.63 -15.27
CA TYR A 46 -7.47 6.27 -15.75
C TYR A 46 -8.36 6.28 -17.02
N PRO A 47 -8.00 5.55 -18.10
CA PRO A 47 -6.96 4.51 -18.17
C PRO A 47 -5.53 5.03 -18.44
N LYS A 48 -5.31 6.35 -18.60
CA LYS A 48 -3.97 6.93 -18.75
C LYS A 48 -3.44 7.40 -17.40
N VAL A 49 -2.60 6.58 -16.80
CA VAL A 49 -2.13 6.76 -15.42
C VAL A 49 -0.69 7.27 -15.37
N ARG A 50 -0.30 7.81 -14.22
CA ARG A 50 1.11 8.12 -13.91
C ARG A 50 1.75 6.93 -13.22
N ILE A 51 2.93 6.52 -13.66
CA ILE A 51 3.76 5.49 -13.05
C ILE A 51 5.17 6.05 -12.79
N GLY A 52 5.85 5.54 -11.78
CA GLY A 52 7.29 5.67 -11.71
C GLY A 52 7.91 5.25 -10.38
N PRO A 53 9.24 5.36 -10.29
CA PRO A 53 10.01 4.94 -9.13
C PRO A 53 9.90 5.99 -8.01
N MET A 54 10.20 5.54 -6.80
CA MET A 54 10.26 6.36 -5.59
C MET A 54 11.68 6.32 -5.03
N ILE A 55 12.47 7.35 -5.32
CA ILE A 55 13.94 7.36 -5.12
C ILE A 55 14.29 8.32 -3.98
N PRO A 56 14.96 7.87 -2.92
CA PRO A 56 15.46 8.76 -1.89
C PRO A 56 16.82 9.37 -2.30
N PRO A 57 17.14 10.62 -1.90
CA PRO A 57 18.43 11.24 -2.17
C PRO A 57 19.56 10.73 -1.25
N VAL A 58 19.52 9.46 -0.84
CA VAL A 58 20.48 8.82 0.08
C VAL A 58 20.85 7.42 -0.41
N HIS A 59 22.06 6.97 -0.07
CA HIS A 59 22.52 5.61 -0.35
C HIS A 59 22.57 4.76 0.94
N GLY A 60 22.56 3.44 0.76
CA GLY A 60 22.60 2.46 1.84
C GLY A 60 21.29 1.68 1.96
N ASP A 61 21.03 1.15 3.15
CA ASP A 61 19.81 0.38 3.41
C ASP A 61 18.61 1.33 3.61
N THR A 62 17.80 1.44 2.57
CA THR A 62 16.55 2.22 2.54
C THR A 62 15.31 1.34 2.62
N THR A 63 15.45 0.05 2.96
CA THR A 63 14.34 -0.92 3.03
C THR A 63 13.18 -0.41 3.88
N ILE A 64 13.50 0.26 5.00
CA ILE A 64 12.53 0.82 5.93
C ILE A 64 11.62 1.88 5.29
N LEU A 65 12.00 2.49 4.16
CA LEU A 65 11.23 3.57 3.55
C LEU A 65 9.96 3.10 2.82
N ASP A 66 9.87 1.82 2.45
CA ASP A 66 8.74 1.26 1.67
C ASP A 66 8.31 -0.16 2.09
N ARG A 67 8.97 -0.79 3.07
CA ARG A 67 8.58 -2.10 3.60
C ARG A 67 7.65 -1.94 4.80
N SER A 68 6.35 -1.91 4.56
CA SER A 68 5.32 -1.66 5.58
C SER A 68 5.34 -2.64 6.76
N GLU A 69 5.78 -3.87 6.52
CA GLU A 69 5.93 -4.93 7.52
C GLU A 69 6.94 -4.53 8.62
N MET A 70 7.89 -3.64 8.31
CA MET A 70 8.87 -3.10 9.27
C MET A 70 8.37 -1.85 10.02
N TRP A 71 7.16 -1.35 9.75
CA TRP A 71 6.63 -0.13 10.39
C TRP A 71 5.93 -0.39 11.72
N ILE A 72 5.77 -1.64 12.13
CA ILE A 72 5.20 -1.98 13.44
C ILE A 72 6.05 -1.31 14.54
N GLY A 73 5.39 -0.59 15.44
CA GLY A 73 6.03 0.16 16.52
C GLY A 73 6.62 1.52 16.11
N LYS A 74 6.54 1.90 14.82
CA LYS A 74 6.88 3.25 14.36
C LYS A 74 5.74 4.22 14.62
N SER A 75 6.08 5.48 14.81
CA SER A 75 5.13 6.57 14.91
C SER A 75 4.60 6.99 13.53
N ILE A 76 3.43 7.63 13.53
CA ILE A 76 2.83 8.27 12.35
C ILE A 76 3.84 9.22 11.69
N GLU A 77 4.63 9.94 12.50
CA GLU A 77 5.63 10.90 12.04
C GLU A 77 6.80 10.24 11.34
N GLU A 78 7.31 9.14 11.87
CA GLU A 78 8.37 8.36 11.22
C GLU A 78 7.89 7.84 9.86
N ILE A 79 6.70 7.23 9.81
CA ILE A 79 6.15 6.66 8.57
C ILE A 79 5.95 7.76 7.52
N ALA A 80 5.35 8.89 7.91
CA ALA A 80 5.17 10.02 7.00
C ALA A 80 6.51 10.56 6.49
N ASN A 81 7.51 10.68 7.36
CA ASN A 81 8.85 11.11 6.95
C ASN A 81 9.49 10.14 5.97
N TYR A 82 9.30 8.83 6.14
CA TYR A 82 9.75 7.84 5.15
C TYR A 82 9.15 8.12 3.77
N ARG A 83 7.82 8.30 3.70
CA ARG A 83 7.12 8.56 2.44
C ARG A 83 7.50 9.90 1.80
N LEU A 84 7.65 10.93 2.62
CA LEU A 84 8.07 12.26 2.18
C LEU A 84 9.50 12.27 1.64
N SER A 85 10.37 11.41 2.17
CA SER A 85 11.78 11.35 1.72
C SER A 85 11.99 10.79 0.31
N LEU A 86 10.94 10.23 -0.30
CA LEU A 86 10.99 9.59 -1.61
C LEU A 86 10.59 10.56 -2.72
N VAL A 87 11.51 10.83 -3.63
CA VAL A 87 11.26 11.62 -4.84
C VAL A 87 10.61 10.74 -5.91
N ARG A 88 9.48 11.19 -6.43
CA ARG A 88 8.68 10.45 -7.41
C ARG A 88 9.02 10.85 -8.83
N GLY A 89 9.44 9.88 -9.63
CA GLY A 89 9.43 10.00 -11.09
C GLY A 89 8.02 9.83 -11.64
N LEU A 90 7.61 10.70 -12.56
CA LEU A 90 6.29 10.63 -13.18
C LEU A 90 6.40 10.37 -14.68
N PHE A 91 5.88 9.23 -15.13
CA PHE A 91 5.71 8.91 -16.54
C PHE A 91 4.24 8.59 -16.82
N SER A 92 3.68 9.11 -17.91
CA SER A 92 2.28 8.89 -18.26
C SER A 92 2.13 7.77 -19.29
N ILE A 93 1.33 6.75 -18.97
CA ILE A 93 1.17 5.55 -19.79
C ILE A 93 -0.28 5.06 -19.74
N ASN A 94 -0.77 4.42 -20.81
CA ASN A 94 -2.03 3.69 -20.71
C ASN A 94 -1.82 2.39 -19.92
N VAL A 95 -2.76 2.02 -19.05
CA VAL A 95 -2.64 0.79 -18.25
C VAL A 95 -2.49 -0.48 -19.09
N HIS A 96 -2.95 -0.47 -20.34
CA HIS A 96 -2.84 -1.60 -21.26
C HIS A 96 -1.49 -1.66 -22.01
N ASP A 97 -0.72 -0.58 -21.99
CA ASP A 97 0.61 -0.53 -22.61
C ASP A 97 1.61 -1.23 -21.69
N THR A 98 1.67 -2.55 -21.80
CA THR A 98 2.48 -3.42 -20.92
C THR A 98 3.88 -3.73 -21.45
N ASN A 99 4.30 -3.04 -22.51
CA ASN A 99 5.59 -3.22 -23.18
C ASN A 99 6.45 -1.96 -23.08
N GLY A 100 7.76 -2.14 -23.21
CA GLY A 100 8.72 -1.05 -23.35
C GLY A 100 9.70 -0.96 -22.19
N ARG A 101 10.90 -0.47 -22.52
CA ARG A 101 12.06 -0.43 -21.62
C ARG A 101 11.79 0.28 -20.29
N TYR A 102 10.95 1.30 -20.29
CA TYR A 102 10.58 2.00 -19.07
C TYR A 102 9.88 1.06 -18.07
N LEU A 103 8.90 0.30 -18.56
CA LEU A 103 8.12 -0.60 -17.70
C LEU A 103 8.93 -1.84 -17.31
N GLU A 104 9.81 -2.32 -18.18
CA GLU A 104 10.79 -3.37 -17.85
C GLU A 104 11.66 -2.96 -16.66
N ASN A 105 12.26 -1.76 -16.69
CA ASN A 105 13.04 -1.23 -15.56
C ASN A 105 12.21 -1.12 -14.27
N MET A 106 10.93 -0.73 -14.37
CA MET A 106 10.03 -0.68 -13.21
C MET A 106 9.72 -2.07 -12.64
N ARG A 107 9.52 -3.07 -13.52
CA ARG A 107 9.26 -4.46 -13.10
C ARG A 107 10.48 -5.09 -12.47
N GLU A 108 11.66 -4.83 -13.04
CA GLU A 108 12.95 -5.24 -12.45
C GLU A 108 13.13 -4.67 -11.03
N LEU A 109 12.87 -3.36 -10.84
CA LEU A 109 12.87 -2.76 -9.51
C LEU A 109 11.81 -3.39 -8.60
N ALA A 110 10.59 -3.62 -9.11
CA ALA A 110 9.49 -4.19 -8.32
C ALA A 110 9.74 -5.64 -7.87
N MET A 111 10.52 -6.42 -8.63
CA MET A 111 10.96 -7.78 -8.28
C MET A 111 12.03 -7.79 -7.19
N SER A 112 12.73 -6.67 -6.98
CA SER A 112 13.84 -6.62 -6.04
C SER A 112 13.38 -6.88 -4.60
N ASP A 113 14.15 -7.67 -3.86
CA ASP A 113 13.96 -7.91 -2.42
C ASP A 113 14.74 -6.94 -1.53
N ARG A 114 15.68 -6.19 -2.12
CA ARG A 114 16.56 -5.23 -1.46
C ARG A 114 16.61 -3.88 -2.18
N PRO A 115 17.04 -2.81 -1.50
CA PRO A 115 17.30 -1.53 -2.14
C PRO A 115 18.26 -1.64 -3.32
N ALA A 116 17.98 -0.89 -4.38
CA ALA A 116 18.71 -0.90 -5.63
C ALA A 116 19.30 0.49 -5.92
N GLU A 117 20.57 0.51 -6.34
CA GLU A 117 21.22 1.76 -6.76
C GLU A 117 20.50 2.31 -7.99
N SER A 118 19.95 3.50 -7.83
CA SER A 118 19.00 4.07 -8.77
C SER A 118 19.38 5.49 -9.15
N GLU A 119 19.27 5.78 -10.44
CA GLU A 119 19.54 7.09 -11.02
C GLU A 119 18.35 7.51 -11.88
N ALA A 120 17.89 8.75 -11.69
CA ALA A 120 16.81 9.35 -12.47
C ALA A 120 17.23 10.74 -12.97
N THR A 121 16.85 11.04 -14.21
CA THR A 121 16.87 12.41 -14.74
C THR A 121 15.45 12.85 -15.07
N PHE A 122 15.17 14.14 -14.92
CA PHE A 122 13.84 14.71 -15.04
C PHE A 122 13.79 15.76 -16.15
N GLU A 123 12.61 15.98 -16.72
CA GLU A 123 12.40 17.07 -17.70
C GLU A 123 12.48 18.45 -17.06
N LYS A 124 12.18 18.51 -15.76
CA LYS A 124 12.28 19.70 -14.91
C LYS A 124 12.63 19.27 -13.49
N LYS A 125 13.17 20.21 -12.72
CA LYS A 125 13.56 19.97 -11.32
C LYS A 125 12.40 19.36 -10.51
N PRO A 126 12.66 18.34 -9.67
CA PRO A 126 11.69 17.86 -8.70
C PRO A 126 11.18 19.02 -7.87
N PHE A 127 9.87 19.25 -7.91
CA PHE A 127 9.24 20.32 -7.16
C PHE A 127 8.42 19.69 -6.04
N ALA A 128 8.59 20.25 -4.84
CA ALA A 128 7.69 20.01 -3.73
C ALA A 128 6.42 20.82 -4.02
N ASP A 129 5.48 20.21 -4.73
CA ASP A 129 4.28 20.93 -5.14
C ASP A 129 3.33 21.11 -3.96
N ILE A 130 3.51 22.22 -3.25
CA ILE A 130 2.59 22.69 -2.19
C ILE A 130 1.19 22.98 -2.79
N GLU A 131 1.05 23.13 -4.11
CA GLU A 131 -0.22 23.39 -4.80
C GLU A 131 -0.91 22.12 -5.36
N LEU A 132 -0.19 21.11 -5.87
CA LEU A 132 -0.77 19.76 -6.04
C LEU A 132 -1.19 19.19 -4.68
N GLU A 133 -0.44 19.53 -3.63
CA GLU A 133 -0.86 19.28 -2.25
C GLU A 133 -2.16 20.00 -1.91
N LYS A 134 -2.61 21.07 -2.58
CA LYS A 134 -3.95 21.66 -2.31
C LYS A 134 -5.06 20.73 -2.79
N GLU A 135 -4.94 20.10 -3.97
CA GLU A 135 -5.91 19.08 -4.43
C GLU A 135 -5.87 17.80 -3.56
N VAL A 136 -4.70 17.45 -3.02
CA VAL A 136 -4.51 16.33 -2.10
C VAL A 136 -4.92 16.69 -0.66
N ARG A 137 -4.79 17.94 -0.23
CA ARG A 137 -5.17 18.47 1.10
C ARG A 137 -6.68 18.50 1.30
N PHE A 138 -7.47 18.58 0.23
CA PHE A 138 -8.93 18.40 0.31
C PHE A 138 -9.35 16.93 0.44
N ASN A 139 -8.40 15.99 0.37
CA ASN A 139 -8.63 14.60 0.68
C ASN A 139 -7.89 14.24 1.97
N ALA A 140 -8.58 14.34 3.10
CA ALA A 140 -8.04 14.05 4.44
C ALA A 140 -7.62 12.57 4.66
N GLU A 141 -7.52 11.79 3.59
CA GLU A 141 -7.15 10.38 3.54
C GLU A 141 -5.95 10.09 2.62
N ALA A 142 -5.29 11.11 2.08
CA ALA A 142 -4.18 10.92 1.16
C ALA A 142 -2.84 10.82 1.91
N ALA A 143 -2.13 9.71 1.66
CA ALA A 143 -0.77 9.52 2.16
C ALA A 143 0.15 10.68 1.73
N PRO A 144 1.05 11.14 2.61
CA PRO A 144 1.99 12.20 2.27
C PRO A 144 2.95 11.69 1.18
N PHE A 145 3.22 12.55 0.19
CA PHE A 145 4.10 12.21 -0.91
C PHE A 145 5.26 13.20 -0.97
N GLY A 146 6.47 12.68 -1.24
CA GLY A 146 7.63 13.51 -1.51
C GLY A 146 7.56 14.28 -2.83
N PRO A 147 8.66 14.99 -3.18
CA PRO A 147 8.72 15.84 -4.37
C PRO A 147 8.51 15.00 -5.62
N ALA A 148 8.07 15.62 -6.71
CA ALA A 148 7.83 14.88 -7.95
C ALA A 148 8.28 15.68 -9.18
N ALA A 149 8.65 14.97 -10.25
CA ALA A 149 8.87 15.57 -11.55
C ALA A 149 8.62 14.58 -12.69
N PRO A 150 8.27 15.07 -13.90
CA PRO A 150 8.25 14.27 -15.11
C PRO A 150 9.60 13.61 -15.37
N LEU A 151 9.59 12.29 -15.57
CA LEU A 151 10.80 11.49 -15.69
C LEU A 151 11.29 11.46 -17.14
N LYS A 152 12.57 11.78 -17.36
CA LYS A 152 13.24 11.69 -18.66
C LYS A 152 13.93 10.33 -18.83
N THR A 153 14.72 9.92 -17.83
CA THR A 153 15.36 8.59 -17.81
C THR A 153 15.35 8.02 -16.39
N PHE A 154 15.33 6.70 -16.29
CA PHE A 154 15.53 5.98 -15.04
C PHE A 154 16.32 4.71 -15.28
N LYS A 155 17.25 4.42 -14.37
CA LYS A 155 18.01 3.18 -14.34
C LYS A 155 18.12 2.70 -12.90
N ALA A 156 17.84 1.42 -12.68
CA ALA A 156 18.17 0.70 -11.46
C ALA A 156 19.31 -0.27 -11.73
N SER A 157 20.14 -0.51 -10.73
CA SER A 157 21.26 -1.44 -10.76
C SER A 157 21.41 -2.13 -9.40
N SER A 158 22.24 -3.17 -9.32
CA SER A 158 22.43 -3.98 -8.11
C SER A 158 21.16 -4.67 -7.60
N LEU A 159 20.22 -4.95 -8.51
CA LEU A 159 18.95 -5.61 -8.22
C LEU A 159 19.17 -7.05 -7.73
N SER A 160 18.27 -7.53 -6.88
CA SER A 160 18.19 -8.94 -6.48
C SER A 160 16.74 -9.35 -6.54
N ALA A 161 16.36 -10.02 -7.64
CA ALA A 161 14.99 -10.46 -7.82
C ALA A 161 14.65 -11.57 -6.82
N ASP A 162 13.48 -11.47 -6.18
CA ASP A 162 12.93 -12.58 -5.42
C ASP A 162 12.53 -13.70 -6.41
N PRO A 163 13.15 -14.90 -6.33
CA PRO A 163 12.90 -15.97 -7.29
C PRO A 163 11.44 -16.46 -7.28
N ARG A 164 10.71 -16.25 -6.18
CA ARG A 164 9.28 -16.59 -6.08
C ARG A 164 8.46 -15.64 -6.94
N ILE A 165 8.76 -14.34 -6.88
CA ILE A 165 8.11 -13.30 -7.69
C ILE A 165 8.48 -13.47 -9.16
N GLU A 166 9.75 -13.71 -9.44
CA GLU A 166 10.26 -13.94 -10.79
C GLU A 166 9.53 -15.12 -11.46
N ALA A 167 9.42 -16.26 -10.76
CA ALA A 167 8.68 -17.41 -11.25
C ALA A 167 7.21 -17.08 -11.55
N ALA A 168 6.51 -16.38 -10.65
CA ALA A 168 5.12 -15.96 -10.85
C ALA A 168 4.97 -14.94 -11.99
N HIS A 169 5.98 -14.11 -12.24
CA HIS A 169 5.98 -13.15 -13.35
C HIS A 169 6.11 -13.86 -14.71
N TYR A 170 7.00 -14.83 -14.82
CA TYR A 170 7.22 -15.54 -16.09
C TYR A 170 6.15 -16.61 -16.38
N ASP A 171 5.39 -17.05 -15.39
CA ASP A 171 4.18 -17.85 -15.62
C ASP A 171 3.04 -16.97 -16.17
N THR A 172 2.93 -16.94 -17.49
CA THR A 172 1.94 -16.11 -18.18
C THR A 172 0.57 -16.76 -18.34
N ASP A 173 0.40 -18.01 -17.87
CA ASP A 173 -0.85 -18.78 -17.89
C ASP A 173 -1.48 -18.91 -16.49
N LEU A 174 -0.77 -18.46 -15.45
CA LEU A 174 -1.28 -18.36 -14.09
C LEU A 174 -2.26 -17.19 -13.94
N ARG A 175 -3.43 -17.46 -13.35
CA ARG A 175 -4.41 -16.42 -13.01
C ARG A 175 -3.86 -15.53 -11.89
N ALA A 176 -4.20 -14.24 -11.91
CA ALA A 176 -3.66 -13.27 -10.95
C ALA A 176 -4.01 -13.66 -9.50
N SER A 177 -5.24 -14.12 -9.25
CA SER A 177 -5.67 -14.55 -7.92
C SER A 177 -4.95 -15.81 -7.42
N ASP A 178 -4.61 -16.73 -8.32
CA ASP A 178 -3.84 -17.93 -7.97
C ASP A 178 -2.37 -17.57 -7.71
N ALA A 179 -1.78 -16.67 -8.52
CA ALA A 179 -0.43 -16.14 -8.31
C ALA A 179 -0.29 -15.41 -6.96
N ILE A 180 -1.24 -14.53 -6.63
CA ILE A 180 -1.30 -13.84 -5.33
C ILE A 180 -1.29 -14.86 -4.19
N MET A 181 -2.15 -15.88 -4.27
CA MET A 181 -2.24 -16.91 -3.23
C MET A 181 -0.99 -17.78 -3.13
N GLU A 182 -0.33 -18.08 -4.25
CA GLU A 182 0.92 -18.83 -4.25
C GLU A 182 2.03 -18.03 -3.55
N LEU A 183 2.23 -16.76 -3.94
CA LEU A 183 3.23 -15.89 -3.34
C LEU A 183 3.00 -15.73 -1.84
N TYR A 184 1.76 -15.47 -1.43
CA TYR A 184 1.37 -15.36 -0.02
C TYR A 184 1.70 -16.64 0.76
N ARG A 185 1.32 -17.83 0.25
CA ARG A 185 1.61 -19.12 0.90
C ARG A 185 3.10 -19.44 0.99
N ARG A 186 3.90 -18.94 0.04
CA ARG A 186 5.36 -19.07 0.03
C ARG A 186 6.05 -18.03 0.91
N GLY A 187 5.29 -17.23 1.68
CA GLY A 187 5.81 -16.25 2.62
C GLY A 187 6.40 -15.01 1.94
N VAL A 188 5.90 -14.63 0.76
CA VAL A 188 6.17 -13.31 0.19
C VAL A 188 5.29 -12.30 0.93
N GLU A 189 5.91 -11.20 1.35
CA GLU A 189 5.23 -10.11 2.05
C GLU A 189 4.13 -9.47 1.22
N THR A 190 3.02 -9.09 1.85
CA THR A 190 1.84 -8.57 1.15
C THR A 190 2.15 -7.27 0.43
N SER A 191 3.00 -6.41 0.99
CA SER A 191 3.47 -5.18 0.33
C SER A 191 4.17 -5.45 -1.00
N SER A 192 4.96 -6.53 -1.07
CA SER A 192 5.63 -6.96 -2.29
C SER A 192 4.62 -7.51 -3.30
N ILE A 193 3.61 -8.26 -2.86
CA ILE A 193 2.52 -8.74 -3.72
C ILE A 193 1.69 -7.57 -4.28
N HIS A 194 1.36 -6.57 -3.44
CA HIS A 194 0.67 -5.34 -3.84
C HIS A 194 1.43 -4.64 -4.97
N ARG A 195 2.75 -4.51 -4.81
CA ARG A 195 3.62 -3.84 -5.77
C ARG A 195 3.64 -4.57 -7.11
N VAL A 196 3.89 -5.88 -7.13
CA VAL A 196 4.04 -6.63 -8.39
C VAL A 196 2.72 -6.75 -9.14
N LEU A 197 1.58 -6.86 -8.43
CA LEU A 197 0.27 -6.76 -9.05
C LEU A 197 0.04 -5.36 -9.64
N SER A 198 0.49 -4.30 -8.95
CA SER A 198 0.31 -2.90 -9.39
C SER A 198 1.04 -2.62 -10.70
N VAL A 199 2.25 -3.13 -10.88
CA VAL A 199 3.04 -3.01 -12.13
C VAL A 199 2.68 -4.04 -13.20
N GLY A 200 1.54 -4.73 -13.03
CA GLY A 200 0.96 -5.62 -14.04
C GLY A 200 1.78 -6.87 -14.31
N MET A 201 2.45 -7.41 -13.29
CA MET A 201 3.30 -8.59 -13.43
C MET A 201 2.58 -9.91 -13.25
N LEU A 202 1.41 -9.93 -12.60
CA LEU A 202 0.67 -11.13 -12.28
C LEU A 202 -0.56 -11.31 -13.18
N GLY A 203 -0.90 -12.55 -13.50
CA GLY A 203 -2.09 -12.91 -14.26
C GLY A 203 -1.84 -13.37 -15.69
N LEU A 204 -2.91 -13.76 -16.37
CA LEU A 204 -2.87 -14.24 -17.75
C LEU A 204 -2.29 -13.16 -18.67
N LYS A 205 -1.36 -13.52 -19.57
CA LYS A 205 -0.67 -12.58 -20.47
C LYS A 205 -1.59 -11.54 -21.09
N LYS A 206 -2.69 -12.00 -21.68
CA LYS A 206 -3.70 -11.19 -22.39
C LYS A 206 -4.48 -10.21 -21.52
N ASN A 207 -4.50 -10.43 -20.20
CA ASN A 207 -5.25 -9.64 -19.22
C ASN A 207 -4.34 -8.79 -18.33
N ARG A 208 -3.01 -8.93 -18.43
CA ARG A 208 -2.07 -8.12 -17.66
C ARG A 208 -2.24 -6.65 -18.05
N LYS A 209 -2.32 -5.82 -17.02
CA LYS A 209 -2.40 -4.35 -17.12
C LYS A 209 -1.82 -3.75 -15.85
N LEU A 210 -1.43 -2.49 -15.92
CA LEU A 210 -1.12 -1.73 -14.72
C LEU A 210 -2.38 -1.56 -13.87
N VAL A 211 -2.24 -1.71 -12.56
CA VAL A 211 -3.31 -1.53 -11.58
C VAL A 211 -2.87 -0.40 -10.64
N PRO A 212 -3.66 0.67 -10.50
CA PRO A 212 -3.38 1.71 -9.51
C PRO A 212 -3.06 1.12 -8.14
N THR A 213 -2.02 1.62 -7.47
CA THR A 213 -1.48 1.01 -6.25
C THR A 213 -2.55 0.83 -5.17
N ARG A 214 -3.44 1.81 -4.99
CA ARG A 214 -4.58 1.70 -4.05
C ARG A 214 -5.50 0.51 -4.36
N TRP A 215 -5.79 0.26 -5.63
CA TRP A 215 -6.62 -0.87 -6.05
C TRP A 215 -5.89 -2.19 -5.94
N SER A 216 -4.56 -2.18 -6.18
CA SER A 216 -3.72 -3.36 -6.03
C SER A 216 -3.66 -3.87 -4.59
N ILE A 217 -3.58 -2.94 -3.63
CA ILE A 217 -3.65 -3.24 -2.19
C ILE A 217 -4.98 -3.93 -1.88
N SER A 218 -6.10 -3.27 -2.18
CA SER A 218 -7.44 -3.82 -1.95
C SER A 218 -7.65 -5.18 -2.62
N ALA A 219 -7.26 -5.32 -3.90
CA ALA A 219 -7.46 -6.56 -4.66
C ALA A 219 -6.64 -7.73 -4.11
N THR A 220 -5.42 -7.46 -3.62
CA THR A 220 -4.58 -8.49 -3.01
C THR A 220 -5.14 -8.94 -1.68
N ASP A 221 -5.47 -7.98 -0.80
CA ASP A 221 -6.00 -8.27 0.53
C ASP A 221 -7.33 -8.99 0.42
N ASP A 222 -8.21 -8.56 -0.49
CA ASP A 222 -9.47 -9.21 -0.82
C ASP A 222 -9.28 -10.65 -1.31
N THR A 223 -8.36 -10.86 -2.25
CA THR A 223 -8.05 -12.19 -2.80
C THR A 223 -7.59 -13.14 -1.70
N ILE A 224 -6.66 -12.69 -0.84
CA ILE A 224 -6.09 -13.53 0.22
C ILE A 224 -7.15 -13.84 1.27
N SER A 225 -7.82 -12.81 1.79
CA SER A 225 -8.81 -12.95 2.86
C SER A 225 -10.01 -13.79 2.43
N SER A 226 -10.54 -13.61 1.21
CA SER A 226 -11.63 -14.45 0.68
C SER A 226 -11.22 -15.92 0.55
N ARG A 227 -9.98 -16.21 0.13
CA ARG A 227 -9.48 -17.59 0.05
C ARG A 227 -9.25 -18.22 1.42
N LEU A 228 -8.86 -17.42 2.42
CA LEU A 228 -8.71 -17.88 3.80
C LEU A 228 -10.06 -18.11 4.46
N ALA A 229 -11.01 -17.19 4.33
CA ALA A 229 -12.38 -17.33 4.84
C ALA A 229 -13.03 -18.63 4.33
N LYS A 230 -12.98 -18.86 3.01
CA LYS A 230 -13.48 -20.09 2.39
C LYS A 230 -12.76 -21.35 2.89
N LYS A 231 -11.45 -21.29 3.09
CA LYS A 231 -10.69 -22.43 3.65
C LYS A 231 -11.09 -22.70 5.09
N ASN A 232 -11.43 -21.67 5.85
CA ASN A 232 -11.79 -21.78 7.26
C ASN A 232 -13.18 -22.38 7.48
N GLU A 233 -14.08 -22.37 6.48
CA GLU A 233 -15.42 -22.98 6.57
C GLU A 233 -15.41 -24.45 7.04
N ALA A 234 -14.37 -25.20 6.67
CA ALA A 234 -14.20 -26.60 7.05
C ALA A 234 -13.68 -26.81 8.48
N ASN A 235 -13.29 -25.74 9.19
CA ASN A 235 -12.80 -25.81 10.55
C ASN A 235 -13.97 -25.77 11.56
N PRO A 236 -13.77 -26.26 12.80
CA PRO A 236 -14.75 -26.06 13.87
C PRO A 236 -14.88 -24.57 14.24
N SER A 237 -16.08 -24.16 14.68
CA SER A 237 -16.31 -22.82 15.21
C SER A 237 -15.52 -22.58 16.51
N ILE A 238 -15.35 -21.32 16.89
CA ILE A 238 -14.90 -20.96 18.24
C ILE A 238 -16.00 -21.27 19.26
N ASP A 239 -15.61 -21.49 20.52
CA ASP A 239 -16.55 -21.99 21.54
C ASP A 239 -17.30 -20.83 22.25
N LEU A 240 -16.67 -19.67 22.36
CA LEU A 240 -17.16 -18.50 23.09
C LEU A 240 -16.89 -17.22 22.30
N PHE A 241 -17.59 -16.15 22.67
CA PHE A 241 -17.26 -14.81 22.19
C PHE A 241 -15.86 -14.42 22.66
N GLU A 242 -15.07 -13.87 21.74
CA GLU A 242 -13.73 -13.37 22.04
C GLU A 242 -13.66 -11.89 21.66
N ILE A 243 -13.12 -11.08 22.56
CA ILE A 243 -12.96 -9.64 22.33
C ILE A 243 -11.47 -9.31 22.41
N MET A 244 -10.96 -8.69 21.36
CA MET A 244 -9.57 -8.24 21.26
C MET A 244 -9.55 -6.74 21.05
N GLN A 245 -8.62 -6.07 21.73
CA GLN A 245 -8.40 -4.64 21.58
C GLN A 245 -7.01 -4.38 21.05
N TYR A 246 -6.89 -3.45 20.11
CA TYR A 246 -5.61 -3.04 19.56
C TYR A 246 -5.61 -1.54 19.31
N SER A 247 -4.50 -0.87 19.64
CA SER A 247 -4.32 0.55 19.35
C SER A 247 -3.00 0.77 18.65
N HIS A 248 -3.04 1.41 17.49
CA HIS A 248 -1.85 1.73 16.72
C HIS A 248 -2.08 2.92 15.80
N LEU A 249 -1.09 3.81 15.71
CA LEU A 249 -1.13 4.98 14.82
C LEU A 249 -2.44 5.79 14.97
N ALA A 250 -2.88 6.04 16.20
CA ALA A 250 -4.11 6.78 16.50
C ALA A 250 -5.42 6.12 15.99
N ASN A 251 -5.33 4.84 15.65
CA ASN A 251 -6.49 3.97 15.41
C ASN A 251 -6.70 3.09 16.64
N TYR A 252 -7.96 2.96 17.04
CA TYR A 252 -8.39 2.03 18.06
C TYR A 252 -9.29 0.99 17.43
N TYR A 253 -9.01 -0.27 17.70
CA TYR A 253 -9.76 -1.40 17.18
C TYR A 253 -10.33 -2.18 18.36
N SER A 254 -11.62 -2.51 18.26
CA SER A 254 -12.23 -3.59 19.03
C SER A 254 -12.69 -4.65 18.04
N ILE A 255 -12.09 -5.84 18.11
CA ILE A 255 -12.43 -6.99 17.28
C ILE A 255 -13.22 -7.96 18.12
N ILE A 256 -14.41 -8.32 17.66
CA ILE A 256 -15.31 -9.26 18.31
C ILE A 256 -15.41 -10.47 17.40
N LEU A 257 -14.95 -11.63 17.87
CA LEU A 257 -15.19 -12.90 17.21
C LEU A 257 -16.41 -13.57 17.83
N ILE A 258 -17.33 -14.01 16.99
CA ILE A 258 -18.63 -14.55 17.37
C ILE A 258 -18.68 -16.03 16.97
N PRO A 259 -19.00 -16.94 17.90
CA PRO A 259 -19.27 -18.34 17.58
C PRO A 259 -20.36 -18.45 16.52
N ASP A 260 -19.97 -18.77 15.29
CA ASP A 260 -20.87 -19.00 14.17
C ASP A 260 -20.29 -20.08 13.27
N ASP A 261 -21.17 -20.87 12.66
CA ASP A 261 -20.80 -21.87 11.68
C ASP A 261 -20.65 -21.29 10.26
N VAL A 262 -21.17 -20.09 10.04
CA VAL A 262 -21.20 -19.38 8.77
C VAL A 262 -20.30 -18.15 8.88
N TRP A 263 -19.46 -17.93 7.85
CA TRP A 263 -18.66 -16.72 7.78
C TRP A 263 -19.55 -15.50 7.58
N SER A 264 -19.32 -14.49 8.41
CA SER A 264 -19.77 -13.12 8.17
C SER A 264 -18.73 -12.16 8.75
N PHE A 265 -18.57 -11.02 8.11
CA PHE A 265 -17.64 -9.99 8.54
C PHE A 265 -18.27 -8.62 8.39
N GLU A 266 -18.30 -7.87 9.49
CA GLU A 266 -18.76 -6.49 9.52
C GLU A 266 -17.65 -5.59 10.04
N MET A 267 -17.49 -4.42 9.43
CA MET A 267 -16.63 -3.38 9.94
C MET A 267 -17.41 -2.08 10.06
N ILE A 268 -17.35 -1.48 11.24
CA ILE A 268 -17.90 -0.17 11.54
C ILE A 268 -16.72 0.76 11.84
N GLU A 269 -16.56 1.81 11.05
CA GLU A 269 -15.51 2.80 11.21
C GLU A 269 -16.12 4.15 11.59
N SER A 270 -15.55 4.80 12.61
CA SER A 270 -15.83 6.20 12.93
C SER A 270 -14.55 7.03 12.80
N TRP A 271 -14.66 8.19 12.15
CA TRP A 271 -13.54 9.10 11.93
C TRP A 271 -13.96 10.56 12.07
N PHE A 272 -13.00 11.41 12.44
CA PHE A 272 -13.19 12.85 12.40
C PHE A 272 -13.06 13.36 10.95
N THR A 273 -14.07 14.09 10.49
CA THR A 273 -14.03 14.81 9.22
C THR A 273 -13.20 16.08 9.33
N GLY A 274 -12.87 16.72 8.21
CA GLY A 274 -12.08 17.95 8.18
C GLY A 274 -12.69 19.15 8.93
N ASN A 275 -14.00 19.12 9.24
CA ASN A 275 -14.68 20.14 10.03
C ASN A 275 -14.81 19.76 11.53
N GLY A 276 -14.21 18.65 11.96
CA GLY A 276 -14.24 18.18 13.35
C GLY A 276 -15.50 17.41 13.75
N GLN A 277 -16.40 17.12 12.81
CA GLN A 277 -17.55 16.24 13.06
C GLN A 277 -17.13 14.77 13.00
N ILE A 278 -17.89 13.90 13.68
CA ILE A 278 -17.69 12.45 13.58
C ILE A 278 -18.56 11.94 12.43
N ALA A 279 -17.93 11.26 11.48
CA ALA A 279 -18.60 10.46 10.47
C ALA A 279 -18.45 8.98 10.82
N THR A 280 -19.45 8.18 10.44
CA THR A 280 -19.44 6.72 10.62
C THR A 280 -19.80 6.05 9.30
N GLY A 281 -19.12 4.96 8.99
CA GLY A 281 -19.41 4.07 7.88
C GLY A 281 -19.47 2.63 8.38
N ALA A 282 -20.33 1.83 7.78
CA ALA A 282 -20.45 0.41 8.07
C ALA A 282 -20.52 -0.35 6.74
N ASP A 283 -19.70 -1.38 6.62
CA ASP A 283 -19.67 -2.28 5.48
C ASP A 283 -19.72 -3.72 6.02
N TYR A 284 -20.42 -4.63 5.32
CA TYR A 284 -20.58 -6.01 5.77
C TYR A 284 -20.55 -7.00 4.60
N GLU A 285 -20.13 -8.23 4.88
CA GLU A 285 -20.27 -9.38 3.98
C GLU A 285 -20.81 -10.59 4.75
N ASP A 286 -21.44 -11.50 4.00
CA ASP A 286 -21.81 -12.84 4.49
C ASP A 286 -21.05 -13.92 3.72
N ALA A 287 -21.44 -15.19 3.87
CA ALA A 287 -20.79 -16.32 3.21
C ALA A 287 -20.81 -16.28 1.67
N ARG A 288 -21.66 -15.43 1.06
CA ARG A 288 -21.67 -15.19 -0.39
C ARG A 288 -20.55 -14.23 -0.81
N GLY A 289 -19.90 -13.58 0.16
CA GLY A 289 -18.90 -12.54 -0.02
C GLY A 289 -19.52 -11.16 -0.13
N LEU A 290 -18.66 -10.18 -0.31
CA LEU A 290 -19.02 -8.78 -0.46
C LEU A 290 -19.74 -8.50 -1.79
N ASP A 291 -20.85 -7.77 -1.75
CA ASP A 291 -21.69 -7.43 -2.92
C ASP A 291 -21.54 -5.96 -3.39
N HIS A 292 -20.75 -5.16 -2.69
CA HIS A 292 -20.46 -3.75 -2.99
C HIS A 292 -18.97 -3.44 -2.80
N TYR A 293 -18.54 -2.23 -3.12
CA TYR A 293 -17.20 -1.79 -2.75
C TYR A 293 -17.27 -1.07 -1.40
N PRO A 294 -16.45 -1.43 -0.38
CA PRO A 294 -16.59 -0.87 0.95
C PRO A 294 -16.33 0.63 0.98
N THR A 295 -17.11 1.35 1.78
CA THR A 295 -16.96 2.78 2.04
C THR A 295 -15.57 3.10 2.59
N SER A 296 -15.12 2.30 3.55
CA SER A 296 -13.79 2.40 4.18
C SER A 296 -12.66 1.76 3.34
N ALA A 297 -13.01 1.14 2.21
CA ALA A 297 -12.13 0.56 1.21
C ALA A 297 -10.95 -0.25 1.79
N GLY A 298 -9.74 0.32 1.78
CA GLY A 298 -8.52 -0.38 2.20
C GLY A 298 -8.54 -0.81 3.67
N ALA A 299 -9.21 -0.05 4.54
CA ALA A 299 -9.32 -0.40 5.95
C ALA A 299 -10.14 -1.68 6.16
N TYR A 300 -11.25 -1.80 5.43
CA TYR A 300 -12.10 -2.99 5.43
C TYR A 300 -11.30 -4.23 5.03
N PHE A 301 -10.63 -4.20 3.87
CA PHE A 301 -9.89 -5.36 3.37
C PHE A 301 -8.71 -5.74 4.29
N ALA A 302 -8.00 -4.76 4.85
CA ALA A 302 -6.91 -5.01 5.78
C ALA A 302 -7.40 -5.67 7.09
N ALA A 303 -8.50 -5.18 7.67
CA ALA A 303 -9.10 -5.76 8.87
C ALA A 303 -9.63 -7.17 8.61
N ARG A 304 -10.31 -7.37 7.49
CA ARG A 304 -10.84 -8.66 7.03
C ARG A 304 -9.74 -9.69 6.83
N LEU A 305 -8.62 -9.29 6.22
CA LEU A 305 -7.42 -10.11 6.09
C LEU A 305 -6.86 -10.51 7.45
N ALA A 306 -6.66 -9.56 8.36
CA ALA A 306 -6.11 -9.85 9.69
C ALA A 306 -6.97 -10.86 10.48
N VAL A 307 -8.31 -10.71 10.42
CA VAL A 307 -9.25 -11.67 11.03
C VAL A 307 -9.16 -13.05 10.37
N ALA A 308 -9.20 -13.10 9.03
CA ALA A 308 -9.14 -14.36 8.30
C ALA A 308 -7.82 -15.12 8.54
N GLU A 309 -6.69 -14.40 8.62
CA GLU A 309 -5.39 -14.97 8.99
C GLU A 309 -5.35 -15.47 10.43
N HIS A 310 -5.94 -14.72 11.37
CA HIS A 310 -6.02 -15.11 12.77
C HIS A 310 -6.78 -16.43 12.94
N LEU A 311 -7.95 -16.55 12.30
CA LEU A 311 -8.75 -17.77 12.32
C LEU A 311 -8.06 -18.93 11.59
N ALA A 312 -7.43 -18.66 10.44
CA ALA A 312 -6.70 -19.67 9.68
C ALA A 312 -5.52 -20.27 10.47
N ARG A 313 -4.75 -19.43 11.19
CA ARG A 313 -3.67 -19.89 12.08
C ARG A 313 -4.17 -20.78 13.19
N ARG A 314 -5.35 -20.49 13.74
CA ARG A 314 -6.00 -21.27 14.81
C ARG A 314 -6.73 -22.51 14.32
N ARG A 315 -6.90 -22.65 12.99
CA ARG A 315 -7.77 -23.66 12.37
C ARG A 315 -9.18 -23.63 12.98
N ARG A 316 -9.74 -22.42 13.09
CA ARG A 316 -11.12 -22.19 13.54
C ARG A 316 -11.88 -21.35 12.51
N LYS A 317 -13.19 -21.27 12.68
CA LYS A 317 -14.07 -20.30 12.02
C LYS A 317 -14.87 -19.51 13.06
N ALA A 318 -15.34 -18.34 12.66
CA ALA A 318 -16.16 -17.45 13.45
C ALA A 318 -16.78 -16.41 12.51
N ALA A 319 -17.87 -15.80 12.92
CA ALA A 319 -18.24 -14.47 12.44
C ALA A 319 -17.38 -13.41 13.14
N ALA A 320 -17.25 -12.22 12.55
CA ALA A 320 -16.44 -11.16 13.13
C ALA A 320 -17.03 -9.76 12.92
N ILE A 321 -16.95 -8.94 13.97
CA ILE A 321 -17.24 -7.51 13.92
C ILE A 321 -15.97 -6.74 14.30
N VAL A 322 -15.59 -5.78 13.47
CA VAL A 322 -14.47 -4.88 13.74
C VAL A 322 -15.00 -3.47 13.91
N LEU A 323 -14.82 -2.91 15.12
CA LEU A 323 -15.09 -1.51 15.41
C LEU A 323 -13.77 -0.76 15.34
N ARG A 324 -13.67 0.25 14.46
CA ARG A 324 -12.50 1.10 14.32
C ARG A 324 -12.83 2.56 14.62
N GLU A 325 -12.07 3.16 15.51
CA GLU A 325 -12.09 4.61 15.74
C GLU A 325 -10.78 5.23 15.23
N LYS A 326 -10.87 6.20 14.33
CA LYS A 326 -9.75 6.97 13.78
C LYS A 326 -9.75 8.38 14.36
N THR A 327 -8.82 8.64 15.28
CA THR A 327 -8.74 9.93 16.00
C THR A 327 -7.92 11.01 15.27
N ILE A 328 -7.13 10.63 14.26
CA ILE A 328 -6.32 11.55 13.45
C ILE A 328 -6.61 11.29 11.97
N SER A 329 -7.19 12.28 11.28
CA SER A 329 -7.39 12.26 9.82
C SER A 329 -6.15 12.74 9.04
N ALA A 330 -4.95 12.55 9.58
CA ALA A 330 -3.72 12.95 8.92
C ALA A 330 -2.89 11.69 8.66
N ILE A 331 -2.80 11.32 7.37
CA ILE A 331 -2.02 10.24 6.73
C ILE A 331 -2.85 9.07 6.25
#